data_AF-A0A2A4KRS0-F1
#
_entry.id   AF-A0A2A4KRS0-F1
#
_cell.length_a   1.000
_cell.length_b   1.000
_cell.length_c   1.000
_cell.angle_alpha   90.00
_cell.angle_beta   90.00
_cell.angle_gamma   90.00
#
_symmetry.space_group_name_H-M   'P 1'
#
loop_
_entity.id
_entity.type
_entity.pdbx_description
1 polymer ?
#
loop_
_entity_poly.entity_id
_entity_poly.type
_entity_poly.pdbx_seq_one_letter_code
_entity_poly.pdbx_strand_id
1 'polypeptide(L)'
;MSHDATYPFPEGDLHVTIIAAKSRSAYWGDQWQVRPEARLAISSSLDEKGEPGYVKIRGRKYRVASRRSRVHALTEAAMRENSNDPDLWQRETPLRRQEFANELDRGVGESTAARTRLNQMVTEAAIRFEADHPDWRLVSERLELEGELDGAEAVVSGARDALRKAEARAADLRARIASYTA
;
A
#
# COMPACT_ATOMS: atom_id res chain seq x y z
N MET A 1 4.16 -8.23 -10.63
CA MET A 1 3.01 -7.29 -10.52
C MET A 1 3.04 -6.43 -11.78
N SER A 2 1.91 -6.15 -12.44
CA SER A 2 1.92 -5.14 -13.52
C SER A 2 2.07 -3.78 -12.86
N HIS A 3 2.95 -2.93 -13.38
CA HIS A 3 3.01 -1.53 -12.97
C HIS A 3 2.02 -0.72 -13.81
N ASP A 4 1.56 0.42 -13.29
CA ASP A 4 0.59 1.28 -13.97
C ASP A 4 1.27 2.31 -14.87
N ALA A 5 2.47 2.77 -14.47
CA ALA A 5 3.24 3.75 -15.22
C ALA A 5 4.74 3.60 -15.00
N THR A 6 5.53 4.07 -15.97
CA THR A 6 6.98 4.13 -15.89
C THR A 6 7.45 5.57 -16.10
N TYR A 7 8.30 6.05 -15.20
CA TYR A 7 8.87 7.39 -15.22
C TYR A 7 10.38 7.33 -15.41
N PRO A 8 10.90 7.82 -16.55
CA PRO A 8 12.33 7.85 -16.79
C PRO A 8 13.02 8.98 -16.02
N PHE A 9 14.21 8.67 -15.51
CA PHE A 9 15.16 9.62 -14.91
C PHE A 9 16.56 9.40 -15.49
N PRO A 10 17.48 10.38 -15.37
CA PRO A 10 18.87 10.20 -15.77
C PRO A 10 19.56 9.02 -15.09
N GLU A 11 19.17 8.70 -13.86
CA GLU A 11 19.69 7.59 -13.07
C GLU A 11 19.11 6.22 -13.46
N GLY A 12 17.96 6.18 -14.12
CA GLY A 12 17.21 4.96 -14.45
C GLY A 12 15.71 5.13 -14.21
N ASP A 13 14.94 4.13 -14.59
CA ASP A 13 13.48 4.20 -14.56
C ASP A 13 12.91 3.88 -13.18
N LEU A 14 11.81 4.54 -12.82
CA LEU A 14 10.96 4.18 -11.70
C LEU A 14 9.58 3.75 -12.21
N HIS A 15 9.10 2.65 -11.68
CA HIS A 15 7.79 2.08 -11.97
C HIS A 15 6.84 2.40 -10.81
N VAL A 16 5.67 2.91 -11.16
CA VAL A 16 4.64 3.31 -10.19
C VAL A 16 3.48 2.33 -10.31
N THR A 17 2.95 1.91 -9.16
CA THR A 17 1.81 1.01 -9.06
C THR A 17 0.81 1.57 -8.06
N ILE A 18 -0.44 1.66 -8.45
CA ILE A 18 -1.55 1.97 -7.56
C ILE A 18 -1.74 0.76 -6.66
N ILE A 19 -1.67 0.99 -5.36
CA ILE A 19 -1.96 -0.03 -4.35
C ILE A 19 -3.23 0.36 -3.61
N ALA A 20 -3.90 -0.63 -3.00
CA ALA A 20 -5.09 -0.40 -2.18
C ALA A 20 -4.87 0.78 -1.23
N ALA A 21 -5.87 1.63 -1.03
CA ALA A 21 -5.80 2.70 -0.04
C ALA A 21 -5.65 2.12 1.38
N LYS A 22 -5.45 3.01 2.34
CA LYS A 22 -5.49 2.64 3.75
C LYS A 22 -6.34 3.63 4.52
N SER A 23 -7.44 3.12 5.06
CA SER A 23 -8.31 3.83 5.96
C SER A 23 -7.59 4.15 7.26
N ARG A 24 -7.54 5.45 7.59
CA ARG A 24 -7.05 5.94 8.87
C ARG A 24 -8.18 6.65 9.61
N SER A 25 -8.32 6.31 10.88
CA SER A 25 -9.15 7.06 11.80
C SER A 25 -8.41 8.33 12.20
N ALA A 26 -8.99 9.49 11.89
CA ALA A 26 -8.49 10.79 12.31
C ALA A 26 -9.57 11.55 13.07
N TYR A 27 -9.16 12.30 14.08
CA TYR A 27 -10.02 13.22 14.80
C TYR A 27 -10.09 14.54 14.00
N TRP A 28 -11.29 14.99 13.65
CA TRP A 28 -11.48 16.23 12.90
C TRP A 28 -12.69 16.99 13.41
N GLY A 29 -12.48 18.25 13.83
CA GLY A 29 -13.48 18.98 14.62
C GLY A 29 -13.73 18.26 15.93
N ASP A 30 -14.95 17.75 16.11
CA ASP A 30 -15.39 17.02 17.31
C ASP A 30 -15.73 15.54 17.08
N GLN A 31 -15.32 14.96 15.93
CA GLN A 31 -15.70 13.61 15.56
C GLN A 31 -14.53 12.77 15.02
N TRP A 32 -14.59 11.47 15.31
CA TRP A 32 -13.77 10.48 14.64
C TRP A 32 -14.31 10.20 13.25
N GLN A 33 -13.46 10.33 12.24
CA GLN A 33 -13.79 9.98 10.87
C GLN A 33 -12.75 8.99 10.34
N VAL A 34 -13.23 7.91 9.72
CA VAL A 34 -12.40 6.98 8.96
C VAL A 34 -12.27 7.54 7.55
N ARG A 35 -11.04 7.73 7.10
CA ARG A 35 -10.76 8.33 5.79
C ARG A 35 -9.76 7.48 5.03
N PRO A 36 -10.05 7.10 3.78
CA PRO A 36 -9.08 6.38 2.98
C PRO A 36 -7.96 7.34 2.57
N GLU A 37 -6.71 6.92 2.78
CA GLU A 37 -5.55 7.56 2.19
C GLU A 37 -5.14 6.77 0.96
N ALA A 38 -5.25 7.38 -0.22
CA ALA A 38 -4.82 6.76 -1.48
C ALA A 38 -3.29 6.56 -1.50
N ARG A 39 -2.82 5.48 -2.15
CA ARG A 39 -1.43 5.04 -2.05
C ARG A 39 -0.82 4.58 -3.36
N LEU A 40 0.50 4.78 -3.45
CA LEU A 40 1.35 4.30 -4.53
C LEU A 40 2.49 3.44 -3.97
N ALA A 41 2.84 2.40 -4.71
CA ALA A 41 4.14 1.75 -4.63
C ALA A 41 5.02 2.27 -5.76
N ILE A 42 6.29 2.60 -5.44
CA ILE A 42 7.25 3.14 -6.39
C ILE A 42 8.52 2.30 -6.30
N SER A 43 8.92 1.70 -7.41
CA SER A 43 9.96 0.68 -7.46
C SER A 43 10.92 0.92 -8.61
N SER A 44 12.21 0.62 -8.42
CA SER A 44 13.17 0.55 -9.54
C SER A 44 13.09 -0.76 -10.32
N SER A 45 12.25 -1.70 -9.88
CA SER A 45 12.03 -3.01 -10.49
C SER A 45 10.63 -3.10 -11.09
N LEU A 46 10.54 -3.61 -12.32
CA LEU A 46 9.29 -3.93 -13.03
C LEU A 46 8.48 -5.02 -12.32
N ASP A 47 9.17 -5.97 -11.70
CA ASP A 47 8.54 -7.05 -10.92
C ASP A 47 9.27 -7.23 -9.59
N GLU A 48 8.51 -7.28 -8.50
CA GLU A 48 9.06 -7.55 -7.16
C GLU A 48 9.54 -9.00 -7.00
N LYS A 49 9.08 -9.91 -7.87
CA LYS A 49 9.45 -11.33 -7.89
C LYS A 49 10.48 -11.70 -8.96
N GLY A 50 10.79 -10.77 -9.88
CA GLY A 50 11.74 -10.96 -10.98
C GLY A 50 13.16 -10.51 -10.65
N GLU A 51 13.97 -10.23 -11.67
CA GLU A 51 15.28 -9.62 -11.49
C GLU A 51 15.15 -8.24 -10.84
N PRO A 52 15.92 -7.94 -9.78
CA PRO A 52 15.86 -6.64 -9.13
C PRO A 52 16.34 -5.54 -10.09
N GLY A 53 15.45 -4.61 -10.41
CA GLY A 53 15.83 -3.39 -11.14
C GLY A 53 16.56 -2.39 -10.24
N TYR A 54 17.45 -1.60 -10.84
CA TYR A 54 18.31 -0.64 -10.13
C TYR A 54 18.39 0.70 -10.86
N VAL A 55 18.50 1.78 -10.08
CA VAL A 55 18.93 3.10 -10.56
C VAL A 55 20.41 3.32 -10.23
N LYS A 56 21.11 4.12 -11.03
CA LYS A 56 22.54 4.39 -10.90
C LYS A 56 22.78 5.84 -10.50
N ILE A 57 23.30 6.04 -9.30
CA ILE A 57 23.73 7.37 -8.82
C ILE A 57 25.24 7.35 -8.68
N ARG A 58 25.93 8.22 -9.43
CA ARG A 58 27.40 8.36 -9.41
C ARG A 58 28.12 7.01 -9.58
N GLY A 59 27.64 6.21 -10.53
CA GLY A 59 28.20 4.89 -10.86
C GLY A 59 27.82 3.74 -9.91
N ARG A 60 27.10 4.00 -8.82
CA ARG A 60 26.66 2.97 -7.86
C ARG A 60 25.19 2.62 -8.08
N LYS A 61 24.87 1.33 -7.98
CA LYS A 61 23.51 0.80 -8.14
C LYS A 61 22.73 0.86 -6.83
N TYR A 62 21.48 1.29 -6.93
CA TYR A 62 20.55 1.40 -5.82
C TYR A 62 19.19 0.83 -6.23
N ARG A 63 18.57 0.09 -5.32
CA ARG A 63 17.21 -0.41 -5.41
C ARG A 63 16.28 0.57 -4.70
N VAL A 64 15.15 0.86 -5.34
CA VAL A 64 14.04 1.64 -4.78
C VAL A 64 12.86 0.71 -4.56
N ALA A 65 12.28 0.74 -3.37
CA ALA A 65 11.04 0.07 -3.00
C ALA A 65 10.28 0.94 -2.00
N SER A 66 9.76 2.07 -2.48
CA SER A 66 9.05 3.06 -1.69
C SER A 66 7.55 2.86 -1.73
N ARG A 67 6.87 3.27 -0.66
CA ARG A 67 5.42 3.41 -0.61
C ARG A 67 5.08 4.80 -0.12
N ARG A 68 4.18 5.45 -0.85
CA ARG A 68 3.77 6.82 -0.58
C ARG A 68 2.25 6.86 -0.41
N SER A 69 1.79 7.49 0.65
CA SER A 69 0.38 7.84 0.82
C SER A 69 0.19 9.31 0.48
N ARG A 70 -0.90 9.60 -0.22
CA ARG A 70 -1.29 10.97 -0.50
C ARG A 70 -2.15 11.46 0.64
N VAL A 71 -1.78 12.61 1.20
CA VAL A 71 -2.59 13.27 2.24
C VAL A 71 -4.02 13.44 1.74
N HIS A 72 -4.98 13.11 2.60
CA HIS A 72 -6.41 13.24 2.31
C HIS A 72 -6.80 14.68 1.97
N ALA A 73 -7.75 14.87 1.04
CA ALA A 73 -8.12 16.18 0.48
C ALA A 73 -8.49 17.26 1.54
N LEU A 74 -9.19 16.85 2.61
CA LEU A 74 -9.53 17.76 3.71
C LEU A 74 -8.30 18.26 4.50
N THR A 75 -7.31 17.40 4.69
CA THR A 75 -6.04 17.76 5.35
C THR A 75 -5.16 18.56 4.40
N GLU A 76 -5.19 18.25 3.11
CA GLU A 76 -4.48 18.98 2.06
C GLU A 76 -4.86 20.46 2.03
N ALA A 77 -6.14 20.81 2.16
CA ALA A 77 -6.59 22.20 2.24
C ALA A 77 -5.94 22.95 3.40
N ALA A 78 -5.97 22.36 4.61
CA ALA A 78 -5.34 22.94 5.80
C ALA A 78 -3.81 23.03 5.67
N MET A 79 -3.17 22.05 5.02
CA MET A 79 -1.71 22.09 4.81
C MET A 79 -1.30 23.17 3.81
N ARG A 80 -2.08 23.40 2.76
CA ARG A 80 -1.85 24.48 1.78
C ARG A 80 -2.07 25.88 2.37
N GLU A 81 -2.98 26.02 3.33
CA GLU A 81 -3.15 27.30 4.03
C GLU A 81 -1.95 27.63 4.93
N ASN A 82 -1.36 26.60 5.56
CA ASN A 82 -0.28 26.77 6.53
C ASN A 82 1.14 26.70 5.93
N SER A 83 1.28 26.28 4.67
CA SER A 83 2.58 26.17 3.98
C SER A 83 2.44 26.48 2.49
N ASN A 84 3.39 27.25 1.95
CA ASN A 84 3.46 27.56 0.52
C ASN A 84 3.83 26.36 -0.36
N ASP A 85 4.48 25.34 0.21
CA ASP A 85 4.83 24.10 -0.47
C ASP A 85 4.66 22.92 0.51
N PRO A 86 3.40 22.50 0.77
CA PRO A 86 3.17 21.39 1.68
C PRO A 86 3.65 20.09 1.04
N ASP A 87 4.44 19.30 1.77
CA ASP A 87 4.71 17.92 1.36
C ASP A 87 3.44 17.09 1.56
N LEU A 88 2.74 16.85 0.46
CA LEU A 88 1.48 16.12 0.44
C LEU A 88 1.69 14.61 0.28
N TRP A 89 2.94 14.16 0.08
CA TRP A 89 3.31 12.77 -0.16
C TRP A 89 4.03 12.19 1.04
N GLN A 90 3.28 11.53 1.92
CA GLN A 90 3.83 10.94 3.11
C GLN A 90 4.50 9.59 2.83
N ARG A 91 5.70 9.40 3.38
CA ARG A 91 6.37 8.10 3.40
C ARG A 91 5.60 7.14 4.31
N GLU A 92 5.21 5.98 3.81
CA GLU A 92 4.65 4.93 4.66
C GLU A 92 5.74 4.23 5.46
N THR A 93 5.53 4.10 6.77
CA THR A 93 6.34 3.28 7.67
C THR A 93 5.45 2.38 8.54
N PRO A 94 5.94 1.22 8.99
CA PRO A 94 7.17 0.56 8.57
C PRO A 94 7.02 -0.12 7.20
N LEU A 95 8.13 -0.23 6.45
CA LEU A 95 8.19 -1.02 5.22
C LEU A 95 8.67 -2.44 5.54
N ARG A 96 8.15 -3.46 4.83
CA ARG A 96 8.63 -4.85 4.96
C ARG A 96 10.09 -5.03 4.50
N ARG A 97 10.58 -4.15 3.62
CA ARG A 97 11.96 -4.09 3.13
C ARG A 97 12.48 -2.66 3.26
N GLN A 98 13.80 -2.50 3.22
CA GLN A 98 14.40 -1.18 3.18
C GLN A 98 13.93 -0.42 1.94
N GLU A 99 13.49 0.83 2.13
CA GLU A 99 13.01 1.71 1.06
C GLU A 99 14.07 1.89 -0.03
N PHE A 100 15.30 2.10 0.41
CA PHE A 100 16.46 2.28 -0.44
C PHE A 100 17.55 1.33 0.03
N ALA A 101 18.05 0.54 -0.91
CA ALA A 101 19.16 -0.38 -0.66
C ALA A 101 20.20 -0.26 -1.77
N ASN A 102 21.46 -0.54 -1.48
CA ASN A 102 22.48 -0.69 -2.51
C ASN A 102 22.41 -2.09 -3.17
N GLU A 103 23.31 -2.36 -4.11
CA GLU A 103 23.41 -3.67 -4.78
C GLU A 103 23.69 -4.86 -3.85
N LEU A 104 24.20 -4.62 -2.64
CA LEU A 104 24.41 -5.63 -1.61
C LEU A 104 23.21 -5.77 -0.66
N ASP A 105 22.06 -5.19 -1.04
CA ASP A 105 20.82 -5.10 -0.28
C ASP A 105 20.98 -4.45 1.12
N ARG A 106 22.03 -3.63 1.29
CA ARG A 106 22.25 -2.86 2.51
C ARG A 106 21.56 -1.52 2.41
N GLY A 107 20.99 -1.10 3.53
CA GLY A 107 20.34 0.20 3.67
C GLY A 107 21.19 1.37 3.29
N VAL A 108 20.58 2.30 2.56
CA VAL A 108 21.18 3.61 2.30
C VAL A 108 20.90 4.52 3.49
N GLY A 109 21.95 5.00 4.16
CA GLY A 109 21.83 5.83 5.36
C GLY A 109 21.10 7.17 5.12
N GLU A 110 20.38 7.64 6.14
CA GLU A 110 19.48 8.80 6.11
C GLU A 110 20.16 10.10 5.60
N SER A 111 21.42 10.33 5.97
CA SER A 111 22.16 11.58 5.66
C SER A 111 22.98 11.54 4.36
N THR A 112 22.84 10.49 3.54
CA THR A 112 23.65 10.36 2.33
C THR A 112 23.06 11.12 1.14
N ALA A 113 23.92 11.75 0.34
CA ALA A 113 23.49 12.43 -0.89
C ALA A 113 22.76 11.49 -1.86
N ALA A 114 23.12 10.19 -1.88
CA ALA A 114 22.41 9.19 -2.66
C ALA A 114 20.96 9.04 -2.20
N ARG A 115 20.70 8.95 -0.88
CA ARG A 115 19.35 8.87 -0.35
C ARG A 115 18.53 10.13 -0.63
N THR A 116 19.12 11.31 -0.48
CA THR A 116 18.46 12.57 -0.85
C THR A 116 18.01 12.54 -2.32
N ARG A 117 18.88 12.11 -3.23
CA ARG A 117 18.53 12.01 -4.65
C ARG A 117 17.46 10.96 -4.92
N LEU A 118 17.54 9.78 -4.29
CA LEU A 118 16.52 8.74 -4.41
C LEU A 118 15.15 9.22 -3.93
N ASN A 119 15.09 9.92 -2.80
CA ASN A 119 13.85 10.53 -2.30
C ASN A 119 13.28 11.55 -3.30
N GLN A 120 14.13 12.41 -3.89
CA GLN A 120 13.69 13.36 -4.91
C GLN A 120 13.08 12.66 -6.12
N MET A 121 13.73 11.60 -6.62
CA MET A 121 13.19 10.82 -7.75
C MET A 121 11.84 10.18 -7.40
N VAL A 122 11.69 9.63 -6.19
CA VAL A 122 10.43 9.02 -5.74
C VAL A 122 9.31 10.07 -5.66
N THR A 123 9.58 11.22 -5.05
CA THR A 123 8.59 12.31 -4.97
C THR A 123 8.23 12.85 -6.34
N GLU A 124 9.23 13.07 -7.21
CA GLU A 124 9.00 13.53 -8.59
C GLU A 124 8.16 12.53 -9.40
N ALA A 125 8.44 11.23 -9.29
CA ALA A 125 7.62 10.18 -9.91
C ALA A 125 6.18 10.21 -9.40
N ALA A 126 5.97 10.38 -8.09
CA ALA A 126 4.63 10.46 -7.50
C ALA A 126 3.86 11.70 -7.99
N ILE A 127 4.52 12.86 -8.08
CA ILE A 127 3.92 14.11 -8.58
C ILE A 127 3.54 13.98 -10.06
N ARG A 128 4.46 13.45 -10.89
CA ARG A 128 4.19 13.23 -12.32
C ARG A 128 3.05 12.23 -12.51
N PHE A 129 3.03 11.16 -11.73
CA PHE A 129 1.93 10.19 -11.74
C PHE A 129 0.58 10.80 -11.39
N GLU A 130 0.51 11.61 -10.33
CA GLU A 130 -0.73 12.29 -9.96
C GLU A 130 -1.23 13.22 -11.07
N ALA A 131 -0.33 13.89 -11.80
CA ALA A 131 -0.69 14.74 -12.93
C ALA A 131 -1.19 13.93 -14.15
N ASP A 132 -0.56 12.79 -14.44
CA ASP A 132 -0.87 11.96 -15.60
C ASP A 132 -2.14 11.10 -15.40
N HIS A 133 -2.50 10.79 -14.15
CA HIS A 133 -3.57 9.85 -13.80
C HIS A 133 -4.60 10.48 -12.84
N PRO A 134 -5.44 11.45 -13.26
CA PRO A 134 -6.29 12.21 -12.35
C PRO A 134 -7.22 11.37 -11.44
N ASP A 135 -7.67 10.21 -11.90
CA ASP A 135 -8.58 9.32 -11.17
C ASP A 135 -7.89 8.26 -10.31
N TRP A 136 -6.55 8.30 -10.18
CA TRP A 136 -5.77 7.25 -9.52
C TRP A 136 -6.19 7.01 -8.06
N ARG A 137 -6.64 8.06 -7.36
CA ARG A 137 -7.10 7.97 -5.97
C ARG A 137 -8.33 7.09 -5.84
N LEU A 138 -9.29 7.25 -6.76
CA LEU A 138 -10.51 6.44 -6.80
C LEU A 138 -10.18 4.96 -7.05
N VAL A 139 -9.18 4.69 -7.89
CA VAL A 139 -8.70 3.31 -8.11
C VAL A 139 -8.10 2.73 -6.84
N SER A 140 -7.27 3.50 -6.13
CA SER A 140 -6.67 3.08 -4.85
C SER A 140 -7.75 2.78 -3.80
N GLU A 141 -8.76 3.64 -3.67
CA GLU A 141 -9.89 3.46 -2.76
C GLU A 141 -10.75 2.24 -3.12
N ARG A 142 -11.03 2.04 -4.42
CA ARG A 142 -11.75 0.86 -4.90
C ARG A 142 -11.03 -0.43 -4.53
N LEU A 143 -9.71 -0.48 -4.70
CA LEU A 143 -8.89 -1.64 -4.34
C LEU A 143 -8.93 -1.95 -2.83
N GLU A 144 -9.10 -0.95 -1.97
CA GLU A 144 -9.31 -1.17 -0.53
C GLU A 144 -10.66 -1.85 -0.28
N LEU A 145 -11.74 -1.31 -0.86
CA LEU A 145 -13.10 -1.86 -0.73
C LEU A 145 -13.23 -3.27 -1.30
N GLU A 146 -12.59 -3.54 -2.44
CA GLU A 146 -12.51 -4.90 -3.03
C GLU A 146 -11.84 -5.87 -2.05
N GLY A 147 -10.75 -5.46 -1.41
CA GLY A 147 -10.07 -6.29 -0.41
C GLY A 147 -10.90 -6.52 0.86
N GLU A 148 -11.67 -5.52 1.30
CA GLU A 148 -12.61 -5.67 2.42
C GLU A 148 -13.74 -6.64 2.08
N LEU A 149 -14.30 -6.55 0.86
CA LEU A 149 -15.33 -7.46 0.37
C LEU A 149 -14.82 -8.90 0.34
N ASP A 150 -13.66 -9.14 -0.29
CA ASP A 150 -13.02 -10.46 -0.36
C ASP A 150 -12.81 -11.05 1.05
N GLY A 151 -12.35 -10.21 1.99
CA GLY A 151 -12.16 -10.60 3.38
C GLY A 151 -13.46 -10.99 4.07
N ALA A 152 -14.52 -10.21 3.87
CA ALA A 152 -15.85 -10.49 4.41
C ALA A 152 -16.44 -11.79 3.84
N GLU A 153 -16.31 -12.02 2.53
CA GLU A 153 -16.76 -13.24 1.88
C GLU A 153 -16.02 -14.48 2.41
N ALA A 154 -14.70 -14.39 2.62
CA ALA A 154 -13.91 -15.46 3.21
C ALA A 154 -14.38 -15.79 4.64
N VAL A 155 -14.69 -14.77 5.45
CA VAL A 155 -15.24 -14.95 6.81
C VAL A 155 -16.61 -15.64 6.76
N VAL A 156 -17.51 -15.20 5.87
CA VAL A 156 -18.83 -15.82 5.69
C VAL A 156 -18.70 -17.28 5.27
N SER A 157 -17.80 -17.59 4.33
CA SER A 157 -17.52 -18.96 3.92
C SER A 157 -17.05 -19.82 5.10
N GLY A 158 -16.08 -19.33 5.88
CA GLY A 158 -15.58 -20.02 7.07
C GLY A 158 -16.67 -20.25 8.13
N ALA A 159 -17.55 -19.27 8.35
CA ALA A 159 -18.67 -19.39 9.28
C ALA A 159 -19.70 -20.45 8.81
N ARG A 160 -20.00 -20.51 7.51
CA ARG A 160 -20.87 -21.54 6.93
C ARG A 160 -20.31 -22.95 7.12
N ASP A 161 -19.01 -23.13 6.93
CA ASP A 161 -18.35 -24.41 7.16
C ASP A 161 -18.34 -24.81 8.64
N ALA A 162 -18.14 -23.85 9.55
CA ALA A 162 -18.22 -24.08 10.99
C ALA A 162 -19.64 -24.49 11.42
N LEU A 163 -20.66 -23.81 10.89
CA LEU A 163 -22.07 -24.14 11.13
C LEU A 163 -22.39 -25.57 10.68
N ARG A 164 -22.01 -25.96 9.46
CA ARG A 164 -22.22 -27.31 8.93
C ARG A 164 -21.60 -28.39 9.83
N LYS A 165 -20.39 -28.15 10.34
CA LYS A 165 -19.72 -29.07 11.28
C LYS A 165 -20.47 -29.17 12.62
N ALA A 166 -20.97 -28.05 13.13
CA ALA A 166 -21.74 -28.01 14.38
C ALA A 166 -23.08 -28.75 14.23
N GLU A 167 -23.79 -28.57 13.11
CA GLU A 167 -25.04 -29.25 12.81
C GLU A 167 -24.85 -30.77 12.70
N ALA A 168 -23.80 -31.22 12.01
CA ALA A 168 -23.46 -32.64 11.90
C ALA A 168 -23.18 -33.26 13.28
N ARG A 169 -22.44 -32.55 14.14
CA ARG A 169 -22.19 -32.97 15.53
C ARG A 169 -23.47 -33.02 16.36
N ALA A 170 -24.37 -32.04 16.20
CA ALA A 170 -25.65 -32.04 16.90
C ALA A 170 -26.53 -33.22 16.47
N ALA A 171 -26.53 -33.55 15.17
CA ALA A 171 -27.24 -34.73 14.65
C ALA A 171 -26.68 -36.04 15.21
N ASP A 172 -25.35 -36.21 15.24
CA ASP A 172 -24.69 -37.37 15.87
C ASP A 172 -25.06 -37.50 17.35
N LEU A 173 -24.97 -36.41 18.11
CA LEU A 173 -25.34 -36.41 19.53
C LEU A 173 -26.81 -36.77 19.74
N ARG A 174 -27.73 -36.25 18.91
CA ARG A 174 -29.15 -36.62 18.96
C ARG A 174 -29.36 -38.11 18.69
N ALA A 175 -28.70 -38.66 17.68
CA ALA A 175 -28.77 -40.09 17.36
C ALA A 175 -28.25 -40.95 18.52
N ARG A 176 -27.13 -40.54 19.14
CA ARG A 176 -26.57 -41.20 20.32
C ARG A 176 -27.50 -41.13 21.52
N ILE A 177 -28.06 -39.95 21.83
CA ILE A 177 -29.05 -39.80 22.90
C ILE A 177 -30.24 -40.73 22.66
N ALA A 178 -30.79 -40.75 21.45
CA ALA A 178 -31.92 -41.61 21.09
C ALA A 178 -31.60 -43.10 21.32
N SER A 179 -30.37 -43.55 21.03
CA SER A 179 -29.95 -44.94 21.28
C SER A 179 -29.86 -45.33 22.76
N TYR A 180 -29.76 -44.37 23.68
CA TYR A 180 -29.76 -44.63 25.13
C TYR A 180 -31.16 -44.55 25.75
N THR A 181 -32.13 -44.01 25.02
CA THR A 181 -33.51 -43.80 25.49
C THR A 181 -34.53 -44.70 24.80
N ALA A 182 -34.11 -45.53 23.85
CA ALA A 182 -34.89 -46.56 23.16
C ALA A 182 -34.64 -47.93 23.81
#